data_AF-A0A1G5FJX8-F1
#
_entry.id   AF-A0A1G5FJX8-F1
#
_cell.length_a   1.000
_cell.length_b   1.000
_cell.length_c   1.000
_cell.angle_alpha   90.00
_cell.angle_beta   90.00
_cell.angle_gamma   90.00
#
_symmetry.space_group_name_H-M   'P 1'
#
loop_
_entity.id
_entity.type
_entity.pdbx_description
1 polymer ?
#
loop_
_entity_poly.entity_id
_entity_poly.type
_entity_poly.pdbx_seq_one_letter_code
_entity_poly.pdbx_strand_id
1 'polypeptide(L)'
;MIFEYSELKEYVTEDFERFIQMGFNEKQVFPAVLNEYEHGEDFSLTENVCIHVTLVLLYKENGLDNKEIVSKVQQIMTPEAMAEIKESLGNEFEAFMDDLNNAIGE
;
A
#
# COMPACT_ATOMS: atom_id res chain seq x y z
N MET A 1 -0.62 -14.06 -2.78
CA MET A 1 0.16 -12.95 -3.36
C MET A 1 1.05 -13.51 -4.46
N ILE A 2 1.06 -12.89 -5.63
CA ILE A 2 1.93 -13.34 -6.74
C ILE A 2 3.34 -12.77 -6.61
N PHE A 3 3.46 -11.57 -6.05
CA PHE A 3 4.73 -10.84 -5.89
C PHE A 3 5.31 -11.00 -4.49
N GLU A 4 6.62 -10.80 -4.36
CA GLU A 4 7.21 -10.48 -3.05
C GLU A 4 6.76 -9.07 -2.61
N TYR A 5 6.71 -8.81 -1.30
CA TYR A 5 6.33 -7.51 -0.75
C TYR A 5 7.23 -6.39 -1.28
N SER A 6 8.54 -6.64 -1.32
CA SER A 6 9.53 -5.72 -1.85
C SER A 6 9.30 -5.40 -3.34
N GLU A 7 8.97 -6.40 -4.15
CA GLU A 7 8.64 -6.21 -5.58
C GLU A 7 7.37 -5.37 -5.74
N LEU A 8 6.29 -5.69 -5.00
CA LEU A 8 5.05 -4.92 -5.04
C LEU A 8 5.30 -3.46 -4.64
N LYS A 9 6.14 -3.22 -3.63
CA LYS A 9 6.51 -1.87 -3.19
C LYS A 9 7.23 -1.09 -4.28
N GLU A 10 8.12 -1.73 -5.05
CA GLU A 10 8.80 -1.11 -6.18
C GLU A 10 7.81 -0.72 -7.28
N TYR A 11 6.93 -1.62 -7.71
CA TYR A 11 5.91 -1.32 -8.73
C TYR A 11 4.96 -0.19 -8.31
N VAL A 12 4.49 -0.21 -7.05
CA VAL A 12 3.61 0.84 -6.53
C VAL A 12 4.33 2.19 -6.50
N THR A 13 5.63 2.20 -6.18
CA THR A 13 6.47 3.42 -6.21
C THR A 13 6.58 3.95 -7.64
N GLU A 14 6.90 3.10 -8.61
CA GLU A 14 7.01 3.49 -10.03
C GLU A 14 5.70 4.07 -10.56
N ASP A 15 4.56 3.44 -10.25
CA ASP A 15 3.24 3.92 -10.66
C ASP A 15 2.91 5.27 -10.00
N PHE A 16 3.17 5.41 -8.70
CA PHE A 16 2.99 6.66 -7.97
C PHE A 16 3.78 7.80 -8.62
N GLU A 17 5.07 7.60 -8.87
CA GLU A 17 5.94 8.59 -9.50
C GLU A 17 5.47 8.94 -10.90
N ARG A 18 5.05 7.93 -11.68
CA ARG A 18 4.49 8.11 -13.03
C ARG A 18 3.26 9.02 -12.99
N PHE A 19 2.31 8.79 -12.07
CA PHE A 19 1.10 9.61 -11.97
C PHE A 19 1.40 11.04 -11.51
N ILE A 20 2.33 11.21 -10.57
CA ILE A 20 2.80 12.54 -10.15
C ILE A 20 3.40 13.29 -11.36
N GLN A 21 4.25 12.64 -12.16
CA GLN A 21 4.84 13.24 -13.37
C GLN A 21 3.80 13.57 -14.45
N MET A 22 2.69 12.80 -14.51
CA MET A 22 1.55 13.09 -15.38
C MET A 22 0.68 14.27 -14.91
N GLY A 23 0.99 14.85 -13.74
CA GLY A 23 0.28 16.00 -13.18
C GLY A 23 -0.96 15.64 -12.37
N PHE A 24 -1.08 14.39 -11.91
CA PHE A 24 -2.15 13.99 -11.01
C PHE A 24 -1.96 14.67 -9.65
N ASN A 25 -3.05 15.12 -9.04
CA ASN A 25 -3.01 15.61 -7.66
C ASN A 25 -3.16 14.45 -6.65
N GLU A 26 -2.87 14.74 -5.38
CA GLU A 26 -2.95 13.79 -4.26
C GLU A 26 -4.29 13.03 -4.13
N LYS A 27 -5.41 13.60 -4.59
CA LYS A 27 -6.71 12.90 -4.57
C LYS A 27 -6.92 11.98 -5.77
N GLN A 28 -6.16 12.19 -6.84
CA GLN A 28 -6.21 11.40 -8.07
C GLN A 28 -5.18 10.27 -8.07
N VAL A 29 -4.01 10.47 -7.45
CA VAL A 29 -2.93 9.47 -7.45
C VAL A 29 -3.36 8.18 -6.76
N PHE A 30 -3.94 8.28 -5.56
CA PHE A 30 -4.39 7.10 -4.80
C PHE A 30 -5.35 6.18 -5.60
N PRO A 31 -6.49 6.67 -6.14
CA PRO A 31 -7.37 5.82 -6.92
C PRO A 31 -6.75 5.38 -8.25
N ALA A 32 -5.86 6.17 -8.84
CA ALA A 32 -5.19 5.80 -10.09
C ALA A 32 -4.22 4.62 -9.88
N VAL A 33 -3.40 4.66 -8.83
CA VAL A 33 -2.51 3.55 -8.48
C VAL A 33 -3.34 2.32 -8.15
N LEU A 34 -4.36 2.43 -7.29
CA LEU A 34 -5.18 1.27 -6.90
C LEU A 34 -5.85 0.58 -8.11
N ASN A 35 -6.31 1.37 -9.09
CA ASN A 35 -6.95 0.88 -10.30
C ASN A 35 -6.02 0.03 -11.20
N GLU A 36 -4.70 0.19 -11.10
CA GLU A 36 -3.74 -0.67 -11.81
C GLU A 36 -3.70 -2.11 -11.26
N TYR A 37 -4.08 -2.30 -9.98
CA TYR A 37 -3.97 -3.60 -9.28
C TYR A 37 -5.32 -4.26 -9.00
N GLU A 38 -6.37 -3.48 -8.69
CA GLU A 38 -7.64 -4.01 -8.16
C GLU A 38 -8.42 -4.91 -9.14
N HIS A 39 -8.05 -4.88 -10.43
CA HIS A 39 -8.65 -5.70 -11.48
C HIS A 39 -7.86 -6.97 -11.82
N GLY A 40 -6.73 -7.21 -11.14
CA GLY A 40 -5.99 -8.47 -11.27
C GLY A 40 -6.81 -9.65 -10.79
N GLU A 41 -6.82 -10.76 -11.53
CA GLU A 41 -7.53 -11.99 -11.16
C GLU A 41 -7.11 -12.53 -9.78
N ASP A 42 -5.89 -12.18 -9.34
CA ASP A 42 -5.28 -12.63 -8.10
C ASP A 42 -5.20 -11.54 -7.01
N PHE A 43 -5.87 -10.40 -7.18
CA PHE A 43 -5.83 -9.30 -6.21
C PHE A 43 -6.34 -9.73 -4.83
N SER A 44 -5.39 -9.95 -3.91
CA SER A 44 -5.65 -10.44 -2.56
C SER A 44 -5.78 -9.31 -1.54
N LEU A 45 -6.37 -9.62 -0.39
CA LEU A 45 -6.38 -8.72 0.77
C LEU A 45 -4.96 -8.29 1.16
N THR A 46 -3.98 -9.20 1.08
CA THR A 46 -2.58 -8.91 1.38
C THR A 46 -2.03 -7.85 0.43
N GLU A 47 -2.22 -8.01 -0.88
CA GLU A 47 -1.77 -7.02 -1.88
C GLU A 47 -2.44 -5.67 -1.67
N ASN A 48 -3.75 -5.69 -1.42
CA ASN A 48 -4.51 -4.48 -1.15
C ASN A 48 -3.91 -3.69 0.03
N VAL A 49 -3.65 -4.36 1.16
CA VAL A 49 -3.05 -3.73 2.33
C VAL A 49 -1.63 -3.25 2.07
N CYS A 50 -0.81 -4.04 1.38
CA CYS A 50 0.57 -3.67 1.04
C CYS A 50 0.62 -2.41 0.16
N ILE A 51 -0.27 -2.30 -0.83
CA ILE A 51 -0.40 -1.10 -1.67
C ILE A 51 -0.80 0.11 -0.82
N HIS A 52 -1.79 -0.04 0.06
CA HIS A 52 -2.23 1.07 0.91
C HIS A 52 -1.12 1.55 1.85
N VAL A 53 -0.39 0.64 2.51
CA VAL A 53 0.74 0.99 3.38
C VAL A 53 1.83 1.71 2.59
N THR A 54 2.19 1.19 1.42
CA THR A 54 3.20 1.81 0.54
C THR A 54 2.78 3.21 0.11
N LEU A 55 1.51 3.40 -0.29
CA LEU A 55 0.98 4.72 -0.65
C LEU A 55 0.99 5.70 0.52
N VAL A 56 0.69 5.27 1.75
CA VAL A 56 0.81 6.16 2.92
C VAL A 56 2.25 6.66 3.06
N LEU A 57 3.24 5.78 2.95
CA LEU A 57 4.65 6.14 3.07
C LEU A 57 5.07 7.13 1.97
N LEU A 58 4.74 6.84 0.71
CA LEU A 58 5.03 7.72 -0.42
C LEU A 58 4.37 9.09 -0.26
N TYR A 59 3.13 9.14 0.22
CA TYR A 59 2.47 10.42 0.50
C TYR A 59 3.17 11.18 1.63
N LYS A 60 3.59 10.50 2.72
CA LYS A 60 4.37 11.14 3.80
C LYS A 60 5.68 11.73 3.28
N GLU A 61 6.43 10.95 2.50
CA GLU A 61 7.71 11.36 1.93
C GLU A 61 7.59 12.56 0.98
N ASN A 62 6.47 12.66 0.27
CA ASN A 62 6.18 13.76 -0.66
C ASN A 62 5.39 14.94 -0.02
N GLY A 63 5.11 14.88 1.29
CA GLY A 63 4.38 15.94 2.00
C GLY A 63 2.90 16.07 1.59
N LEU A 64 2.28 14.99 1.10
CA LEU A 64 0.89 14.92 0.66
C LEU A 64 -0.04 14.48 1.80
N ASP A 65 -1.32 14.87 1.73
CA ASP A 65 -2.33 14.46 2.72
C ASP A 65 -2.70 12.98 2.56
N ASN A 66 -2.35 12.16 3.56
CA ASN A 66 -2.58 10.71 3.57
C ASN A 66 -3.69 10.26 4.53
N LYS A 67 -4.39 11.18 5.19
CA LYS A 67 -5.36 10.85 6.26
C LYS A 67 -6.43 9.86 5.83
N GLU A 68 -6.94 10.00 4.61
CA GLU A 68 -7.94 9.07 4.07
C GLU A 68 -7.36 7.66 3.91
N ILE A 69 -6.13 7.55 3.43
CA ILE A 69 -5.46 6.26 3.19
C ILE A 69 -5.14 5.59 4.53
N VAL A 70 -4.62 6.34 5.51
CA VAL A 70 -4.38 5.85 6.88
C VAL A 70 -5.67 5.32 7.50
N SER A 71 -6.78 6.06 7.35
CA SER A 71 -8.08 5.63 7.87
C SER A 71 -8.55 4.31 7.22
N LYS A 72 -8.33 4.13 5.91
CA LYS A 72 -8.61 2.86 5.22
C LYS A 72 -7.73 1.73 5.72
N VAL A 73 -6.42 1.94 5.89
CA VAL A 73 -5.51 0.93 6.47
C VAL A 73 -6.03 0.50 7.84
N GLN A 74 -6.34 1.43 8.73
CA GLN A 74 -6.84 1.12 10.07
C GLN A 74 -8.17 0.34 10.06
N GLN A 75 -9.03 0.56 9.06
CA GLN A 75 -10.28 -0.20 8.91
C GLN A 75 -10.06 -1.63 8.40
N ILE A 76 -9.08 -1.83 7.52
CA ILE A 76 -8.79 -3.13 6.91
C ILE A 76 -7.95 -4.01 7.84
N MET A 77 -7.10 -3.40 8.69
CA MET A 77 -6.19 -4.10 9.61
C MET A 77 -6.91 -4.69 10.82
N THR A 78 -7.73 -5.73 10.59
CA THR A 78 -8.31 -6.56 11.66
C THR A 78 -7.33 -7.67 12.10
N PRO A 79 -7.55 -8.31 13.26
CA PRO A 79 -6.75 -9.46 13.69
C PRO A 79 -6.72 -10.61 12.66
N GLU A 80 -7.84 -10.85 11.97
CA GLU A 80 -7.96 -11.86 10.92
C GLU A 80 -7.13 -11.49 9.69
N ALA A 81 -7.23 -10.23 9.23
CA ALA A 81 -6.41 -9.72 8.13
C ALA A 81 -4.92 -9.82 8.46
N MET A 82 -4.53 -9.47 9.69
CA MET A 82 -3.14 -9.58 10.14
C MET A 82 -2.61 -11.02 10.10
N ALA A 83 -3.43 -12.00 10.49
CA ALA A 83 -3.06 -13.41 10.42
C ALA A 83 -2.86 -13.87 8.98
N GLU A 84 -3.76 -13.48 8.07
CA GLU A 84 -3.67 -13.78 6.64
C GLU A 84 -2.42 -13.14 6.00
N ILE A 85 -2.18 -11.85 6.27
CA ILE A 85 -1.00 -11.12 5.77
C ILE A 85 0.28 -11.80 6.25
N LYS A 86 0.34 -12.21 7.51
CA LYS A 86 1.51 -12.92 8.06
C LYS A 86 1.76 -14.24 7.36
N GLU A 87 0.71 -15.01 7.08
CA GLU A 87 0.83 -16.28 6.35
C GLU A 87 1.29 -16.05 4.91
N SER A 88 0.75 -15.03 4.25
CA SER A 88 1.02 -14.69 2.85
C SER A 88 2.44 -14.12 2.64
N LEU A 89 2.89 -13.21 3.50
CA LEU A 89 4.19 -12.53 3.37
C LEU A 89 5.37 -13.35 3.90
N GLY A 90 5.12 -14.31 4.80
CA GLY A 90 6.17 -15.16 5.37
C GLY A 90 7.32 -14.35 5.96
N ASN A 91 8.49 -14.40 5.32
CA ASN A 91 9.71 -13.74 5.80
C ASN A 91 9.70 -12.22 5.64
N GLU A 92 8.91 -11.68 4.70
CA GLU A 92 8.81 -10.23 4.49
C GLU A 92 7.79 -9.56 5.43
N PHE A 93 7.12 -10.35 6.29
CA PHE A 93 6.17 -9.83 7.25
C PHE A 93 6.80 -8.82 8.23
N GLU A 94 8.06 -9.02 8.64
CA GLU A 94 8.74 -8.07 9.52
C GLU A 94 8.96 -6.71 8.84
N ALA A 95 9.40 -6.71 7.58
CA ALA A 95 9.55 -5.48 6.80
C ALA A 95 8.21 -4.76 6.59
N PHE A 96 7.16 -5.52 6.28
CA PHE A 96 5.79 -4.99 6.21
C PHE A 96 5.34 -4.37 7.54
N MET A 97 5.64 -5.02 8.68
CA MET A 97 5.25 -4.49 9.99
C MET A 97 5.97 -3.18 10.32
N ASP A 98 7.25 -3.06 9.96
CA ASP A 98 7.99 -1.80 10.12
C ASP A 98 7.37 -0.69 9.28
N ASP A 99 7.07 -0.97 8.01
CA ASP A 99 6.41 -0.05 7.10
C ASP A 99 5.01 0.33 7.57
N LEU A 100 4.22 -0.64 8.05
CA LEU A 100 2.90 -0.42 8.63
C LEU A 100 2.98 0.50 9.85
N ASN A 101 3.90 0.24 10.78
CA ASN A 101 4.12 1.06 11.96
C ASN A 101 4.53 2.49 11.57
N ASN A 102 5.38 2.65 10.55
CA ASN A 102 5.75 3.96 10.02
C ASN A 102 4.59 4.66 9.30
N ALA A 103 3.70 3.90 8.66
CA ALA A 103 2.53 4.42 7.96
C ALA A 103 1.46 4.94 8.94
N ILE A 104 1.12 4.16 9.97
CA ILE A 104 0.04 4.50 10.92
C ILE A 104 0.53 5.22 12.19
N GLY A 105 1.82 5.16 12.46
CA GLY A 105 2.44 5.85 13.59
C GLY A 105 2.52 7.36 13.38
N GLU A 106 2.10 8.09 14.41
CA GLU A 106 2.41 9.51 14.64
C GLU A 106 3.58 9.62 15.63
#